data_AF-A0A924RFR5-F1
#
_entry.id   AF-A0A924RFR5-F1
#
_cell.length_a   1.000
_cell.length_b   1.000
_cell.length_c   1.000
_cell.angle_alpha   90.00
_cell.angle_beta   90.00
_cell.angle_gamma   90.00
#
_symmetry.space_group_name_H-M   'P 1'
#
loop_
_entity.id
_entity.type
_entity.pdbx_description
1 polymer ?
#
loop_
_entity_poly.entity_id
_entity_poly.type
_entity_poly.pdbx_seq_one_letter_code
_entity_poly.pdbx_strand_id
1 'polypeptide(L)' 'MLYGHNNSFTPRRQMVEGETISADGKFWQFILRPGLRFPDGESVFARDVVSILRRSAILDAFGKTLMDATDER' A
#
# COMPACT_ATOMS: atom_id res chain seq x y z
N MET A 1 4.47 6.38 0.69
CA MET A 1 3.11 6.03 1.16
C MET A 1 2.19 5.83 -0.04
N LEU A 2 1.39 4.77 -0.06
CA LEU A 2 0.45 4.48 -1.17
C LEU A 2 -0.62 5.57 -1.33
N TYR A 3 -1.22 5.96 -0.22
CA TYR A 3 -2.15 7.07 -0.10
C TYR A 3 -1.60 8.10 0.88
N GLY A 4 -1.90 9.36 0.62
CA GLY A 4 -1.81 10.45 1.58
C GLY A 4 -3.19 11.04 1.84
N HIS A 5 -3.24 12.19 2.46
CA HIS A 5 -4.47 12.95 2.64
C HIS A 5 -4.24 14.42 2.30
N ASN A 6 -5.30 15.12 1.92
CA ASN A 6 -5.28 16.57 1.79
C ASN A 6 -5.59 17.26 3.14
N ASN A 7 -5.62 18.59 3.18
CA ASN A 7 -5.99 19.36 4.38
C ASN A 7 -7.37 19.02 4.96
N SER A 8 -8.25 18.38 4.20
CA SER A 8 -9.57 17.94 4.64
C SER A 8 -9.59 16.46 5.07
N PHE A 9 -8.41 15.84 5.26
CA PHE A 9 -8.23 14.43 5.58
C PHE A 9 -8.84 13.45 4.56
N THR A 10 -9.13 13.92 3.34
CA THR A 10 -9.62 13.06 2.27
C THR A 10 -8.45 12.24 1.71
N PRO A 11 -8.58 10.90 1.61
CA PRO A 11 -7.56 10.05 1.01
C PRO A 11 -7.25 10.48 -0.43
N ARG A 12 -5.96 10.56 -0.75
CA ARG A 12 -5.46 10.89 -2.08
C ARG A 12 -4.39 9.89 -2.48
N ARG A 13 -4.50 9.36 -3.70
CA ARG A 13 -3.48 8.48 -4.28
C ARG A 13 -2.17 9.24 -4.42
N GLN A 14 -1.10 8.71 -3.83
CA GLN A 14 0.24 9.28 -3.91
C GLN A 14 1.11 8.43 -4.84
N MET A 15 1.53 7.25 -4.39
CA MET A 15 2.28 6.29 -5.22
C MET A 15 1.38 5.49 -6.16
N VAL A 16 0.10 5.33 -5.81
CA VAL A 16 -0.87 4.58 -6.61
C VAL A 16 -1.32 5.42 -7.81
N GLU A 17 -1.36 4.81 -8.98
CA GLU A 17 -2.01 5.34 -10.17
C GLU A 17 -3.50 5.00 -10.14
N GLY A 18 -3.81 3.73 -9.87
CA GLY A 18 -5.16 3.23 -9.66
C GLY A 18 -5.19 1.89 -8.94
N GLU A 19 -6.39 1.46 -8.58
CA GLU A 19 -6.64 0.23 -7.86
C GLU A 19 -7.90 -0.44 -8.40
N THR A 20 -7.91 -1.78 -8.37
CA THR A 20 -9.08 -2.60 -8.65
C THR A 20 -9.40 -3.44 -7.43
N ILE A 21 -10.68 -3.60 -7.14
CA ILE A 21 -11.18 -4.33 -5.97
C ILE A 21 -12.02 -5.50 -6.48
N SER A 22 -11.81 -6.69 -5.91
CA SER A 22 -12.64 -7.86 -6.20
C SER A 22 -14.08 -7.65 -5.74
N ALA A 23 -15.01 -8.44 -6.30
CA ALA A 23 -16.43 -8.34 -6.00
C ALA A 23 -16.76 -8.57 -4.51
N ASP A 24 -15.97 -9.39 -3.80
CA ASP A 24 -16.12 -9.65 -2.37
C ASP A 24 -15.42 -8.61 -1.48
N GLY A 25 -14.72 -7.64 -2.07
CA GLY A 25 -14.00 -6.58 -1.35
C GLY A 25 -12.72 -7.02 -0.64
N LYS A 26 -12.32 -8.29 -0.78
CA LYS A 26 -11.19 -8.87 -0.04
C LYS A 26 -9.85 -8.75 -0.76
N PHE A 27 -9.87 -8.66 -2.09
CA PHE A 27 -8.66 -8.51 -2.90
C PHE A 27 -8.58 -7.13 -3.51
N TRP A 28 -7.43 -6.50 -3.30
CA TRP A 28 -7.11 -5.18 -3.82
C TRP A 28 -5.84 -5.27 -4.65
N GLN A 29 -5.93 -4.90 -5.92
CA GLN A 29 -4.79 -4.79 -6.81
C GLN A 29 -4.45 -3.32 -7.01
N PHE A 30 -3.23 -2.92 -6.64
CA PHE A 30 -2.74 -1.56 -6.81
C PHE A 30 -1.77 -1.48 -8.00
N ILE A 31 -1.95 -0.46 -8.83
CA ILE A 31 -1.03 -0.10 -9.92
C ILE A 31 -0.20 1.09 -9.43
N LEU A 32 1.13 0.97 -9.47
CA LEU A 32 2.03 2.05 -9.07
C LEU A 32 2.27 3.00 -10.24
N ARG A 33 2.40 4.29 -9.94
CA ARG A 33 2.77 5.31 -10.94
C ARG A 33 4.14 4.99 -11.57
N PRO A 34 4.35 5.28 -12.86
CA PRO A 34 5.65 5.13 -13.48
C PRO A 34 6.66 6.13 -12.90
N GLY A 35 7.94 5.75 -12.90
CA GLY A 35 9.04 6.65 -12.54
C GLY A 35 9.19 6.97 -11.05
N LEU A 36 8.50 6.24 -10.16
CA LEU A 36 8.69 6.38 -8.72
C LEU A 36 10.15 6.09 -8.34
N ARG A 37 10.74 7.00 -7.56
CA ARG A 37 12.10 6.86 -7.03
C ARG A 37 12.13 7.08 -5.53
N PHE A 38 13.00 6.34 -4.85
CA PHE A 38 13.39 6.63 -3.48
C PHE A 38 14.26 7.89 -3.42
N PRO A 39 14.43 8.50 -2.23
CA PRO A 39 15.26 9.70 -2.08
C PRO A 39 16.73 9.52 -2.49
N ASP A 40 17.23 8.28 -2.47
CA ASP A 40 18.57 7.89 -2.94
C ASP A 40 18.67 7.72 -4.47
N GLY A 41 17.55 7.83 -5.19
CA GLY A 41 17.46 7.73 -6.64
C GLY A 41 17.12 6.34 -7.19
N GLU A 42 17.06 5.31 -6.34
CA GLU A 42 16.65 3.96 -6.77
C GLU A 42 15.19 3.94 -7.22
N SER A 43 14.87 3.10 -8.21
CA SER A 43 13.48 2.96 -8.68
C SER A 43 12.67 2.14 -7.68
N VAL A 44 11.44 2.58 -7.41
CA VAL A 44 10.53 1.84 -6.53
C VAL A 44 9.85 0.72 -7.31
N PHE A 45 9.99 -0.52 -6.86
CA PHE A 45 9.28 -1.66 -7.41
C PHE A 45 8.17 -2.15 -6.48
N ALA A 46 7.21 -2.91 -7.04
CA ALA A 46 6.10 -3.49 -6.27
C ALA A 46 6.59 -4.35 -5.09
N ARG A 47 7.68 -5.10 -5.27
CA ARG A 47 8.29 -5.92 -4.19
C ARG A 47 8.75 -5.07 -2.98
N ASP A 48 9.22 -3.85 -3.24
CA ASP A 48 9.71 -2.96 -2.18
C ASP A 48 8.52 -2.42 -1.38
N VAL A 49 7.42 -2.10 -2.07
CA VAL A 49 6.15 -1.71 -1.45
C VAL A 49 5.58 -2.85 -0.59
N VAL A 50 5.58 -4.09 -1.09
CA VAL A 50 5.12 -5.27 -0.33
C VAL A 50 5.96 -5.45 0.94
N SER A 51 7.29 -5.33 0.83
CA SER A 51 8.20 -5.41 1.97
C SER A 51 7.88 -4.34 3.03
N ILE A 52 7.67 -3.09 2.61
CA ILE A 52 7.30 -1.99 3.50
C ILE A 52 5.94 -2.25 4.18
N LEU A 53 4.94 -2.70 3.42
CA LEU A 53 3.61 -3.00 3.97
C LEU A 53 3.68 -4.08 5.06
N ARG A 54 4.35 -5.21 4.78
CA ARG A 54 4.52 -6.29 5.75
C ARG A 54 5.27 -5.83 7.00
N ARG A 55 6.34 -5.04 6.82
CA ARG A 55 7.09 -4.45 7.93
C ARG A 55 6.21 -3.51 8.76
N SER A 56 5.43 -2.64 8.12
CA SER A 56 4.61 -1.66 8.81
C SER A 56 3.39 -2.27 9.48
N ALA A 57 2.82 -3.34 8.91
CA ALA A 57 1.65 -4.00 9.45
C ALA A 57 1.89 -4.62 10.83
N ILE A 58 3.12 -5.06 11.13
CA ILE A 58 3.41 -5.63 12.46
C ILE A 58 3.75 -4.59 13.54
N LEU A 59 3.82 -3.30 13.19
CA LEU A 59 4.24 -2.23 14.12
C LEU A 59 3.12 -1.75 15.04
N ASP A 60 1.85 -1.92 14.66
CA ASP A 60 0.71 -1.52 15.47
C ASP A 60 -0.30 -2.65 15.65
N ALA A 61 -1.13 -2.56 16.70
CA ALA A 61 -2.06 -3.61 17.09
C ALA A 61 -3.12 -3.87 16.01
N PHE A 62 -3.49 -2.84 15.25
CA PHE A 62 -4.47 -2.95 14.17
C PHE A 62 -3.87 -3.72 13.00
N GLY A 63 -2.69 -3.34 12.54
CA GLY A 63 -1.98 -4.00 11.46
C GLY A 63 -1.68 -5.46 11.79
N LYS A 64 -1.31 -5.79 13.03
CA LYS A 64 -1.13 -7.19 13.45
C LYS A 64 -2.42 -8.00 13.31
N THR A 65 -3.53 -7.46 13.83
CA THR A 65 -4.85 -8.10 13.70
C THR A 65 -5.28 -8.23 12.25
N LEU A 66 -5.00 -7.23 11.42
CA LEU A 66 -5.30 -7.23 9.99
C LEU A 66 -4.52 -8.34 9.25
N MET A 67 -3.22 -8.50 9.56
CA MET A 67 -2.41 -9.57 8.99
C MET A 67 -2.94 -10.95 9.39
N ASP A 68 -3.31 -11.15 10.66
CA ASP A 68 -3.87 -12.42 11.15
C ASP A 68 -5.21 -12.76 10.48
N ALA A 69 -5.97 -11.75 10.04
CA ALA A 69 -7.26 -11.92 9.37
C ALA A 69 -7.15 -12.11 7.85
N THR A 70 -5.95 -12.03 7.27
CA THR A 70 -5.75 -12.14 5.81
C THR A 70 -5.54 -13.60 5.42
N ASP A 71 -6.17 -14.07 4.34
CA ASP A 71 -6.03 -15.43 3.79
C ASP A 71 -4.70 -15.66 3.02
N GLU A 72 -3.63 -14.94 3.37
CA GLU A 72 -2.31 -15.04 2.71
C GLU A 72 -1.63 -16.36 3.16
N ARG A 73 -1.74 -17.41 2.34
CA ARG A 73 -1.00 -18.67 2.49
C ARG A 73 0.15 -18.79 1.49
#